data_AF-A0A0Q4XFA3-F1
#
_entry.id   AF-A0A0Q4XFA3-F1
#
_cell.length_a   1.000
_cell.length_b   1.000
_cell.length_c   1.000
_cell.angle_alpha   90.00
_cell.angle_beta   90.00
_cell.angle_gamma   90.00
#
_symmetry.space_group_name_H-M   'P 1'
#
loop_
_entity.id
_entity.type
_entity.pdbx_description
1 polymer ?
#
loop_
_entity_poly.entity_id
_entity_poly.type
_entity_poly.pdbx_seq_one_letter_code
_entity_poly.pdbx_strand_id
1 'polypeptide(L)'
;MDPRVLHPFRPLLAGSVLVAGAANDSLLASLRDTARSVAVADDAAPQAARFDAVVLADPPAAAWMTQGEQGADRLTQVLAWACASLRPGGRLIVVVENALSLRHFAGHPETASAPGLFSLEDRARPDGFVLPTRRDLRDRLACLGLGEQAWWFPFPDHRLALSLLAEGGLVVGDDFDPSVLAAAAAAFDPDGPGEGRFSLPRAWAGVSRAGLVGDLAPAFAVAASAAALPPDPRLALHFGHRRRPAFDKVVGFVRETDAIRVTRTPLHPDLPRAVDGVVNRFPDEAFVPGAPWQVGLHALLARDGWTLAEIVAWAAVWRDAVRALYMDGGSLTPDTPLPGGAIDAIPRNLMHRNGFPVFIDAEWEIDALDFGHLLVRGLVNAFTDVPSCGAPGPGIVPTLLDLVHAVAEGLGTPLDPATLDAALAREDRFQTIVSAVKTRRDRAWLAAARLVLRTAPADPRAEADQAADQAIARLHAEATALRAEGDRRVAAVTEDLEEARRRTDRVIRYAADLDRERGRLARDLVESRALLVRHRVAFGDTIRAKLAAGLGRFAPRRDGAKR
;
A
#
# COMPACT_ATOMS: atom_id res chain seq x y z
N MET A 1 0.29 -15.73 -4.99
CA MET A 1 -0.25 -15.67 -6.39
C MET A 1 -1.79 -15.52 -6.48
N ASP A 2 -2.28 -14.87 -7.54
CA ASP A 2 -3.68 -14.76 -8.01
C ASP A 2 -4.05 -15.95 -8.92
N PRO A 3 -5.23 -16.61 -8.77
CA PRO A 3 -5.65 -17.72 -9.62
C PRO A 3 -5.72 -17.39 -11.13
N ARG A 4 -5.91 -16.12 -11.50
CA ARG A 4 -6.01 -15.69 -12.91
C ARG A 4 -4.70 -15.91 -13.67
N VAL A 5 -3.54 -15.93 -13.00
CA VAL A 5 -2.24 -16.24 -13.62
C VAL A 5 -2.24 -17.61 -14.32
N LEU A 6 -3.03 -18.57 -13.81
CA LEU A 6 -3.14 -19.90 -14.41
C LEU A 6 -4.16 -20.02 -15.56
N HIS A 7 -4.90 -18.94 -15.87
CA HIS A 7 -5.93 -18.96 -16.90
C HIS A 7 -5.44 -19.41 -18.29
N PRO A 8 -4.24 -19.01 -18.78
CA PRO A 8 -3.72 -19.53 -20.05
C PRO A 8 -3.55 -21.05 -20.03
N PHE A 9 -3.10 -21.60 -18.90
CA PHE A 9 -2.68 -22.98 -18.75
C PHE A 9 -3.79 -23.95 -18.31
N ARG A 10 -5.03 -23.49 -18.11
CA ARG A 10 -6.16 -24.36 -17.74
C ARG A 10 -6.27 -25.66 -18.59
N PRO A 11 -6.09 -25.65 -19.92
CA PRO A 11 -6.08 -26.88 -20.72
C PRO A 11 -4.98 -27.89 -20.36
N LEU A 12 -3.88 -27.44 -19.77
CA LEU A 12 -2.74 -28.27 -19.35
C LEU A 12 -2.93 -28.87 -17.94
N LEU A 13 -3.97 -28.44 -17.21
CA LEU A 13 -4.18 -28.70 -15.78
C LEU A 13 -5.30 -29.72 -15.49
N ALA A 14 -5.91 -30.33 -16.51
CA ALA A 14 -7.06 -31.23 -16.35
C ALA A 14 -6.77 -32.59 -15.66
N GLY A 15 -5.50 -32.93 -15.46
CA GLY A 15 -5.07 -34.20 -14.86
C GLY A 15 -5.03 -34.19 -13.34
N SER A 16 -4.15 -35.02 -12.77
CA SER A 16 -3.68 -34.88 -11.39
C SER A 16 -2.61 -33.79 -11.30
N VAL A 17 -2.82 -32.82 -10.42
CA VAL A 17 -1.97 -31.63 -10.24
C VAL A 17 -1.37 -31.64 -8.83
N LEU A 18 -0.06 -31.41 -8.73
CA LEU A 18 0.61 -31.08 -7.47
C LEU A 18 0.86 -29.57 -7.41
N VAL A 19 0.66 -28.95 -6.25
CA VAL A 19 0.90 -27.52 -6.03
C VAL A 19 1.91 -27.34 -4.90
N ALA A 20 2.91 -26.49 -5.10
CA ALA A 20 3.86 -26.08 -4.06
C ALA A 20 4.11 -24.56 -4.11
N GLY A 21 4.44 -23.95 -2.97
CA GLY A 21 4.66 -22.51 -2.85
C GLY A 21 3.51 -21.78 -2.13
N ALA A 22 3.36 -20.48 -2.40
CA ALA A 22 2.33 -19.59 -1.86
C ALA A 22 0.93 -19.85 -2.44
N ALA A 23 0.45 -21.10 -2.29
CA ALA A 23 -0.91 -21.49 -2.61
C ALA A 23 -1.89 -20.95 -1.55
N ASN A 24 -2.97 -20.33 -2.00
CA ASN A 24 -4.08 -19.87 -1.17
C ASN A 24 -5.37 -20.60 -1.55
N ASP A 25 -6.41 -20.49 -0.72
CA ASP A 25 -7.68 -21.19 -0.94
C ASP A 25 -8.33 -20.87 -2.30
N SER A 26 -8.18 -19.62 -2.78
CA SER A 26 -8.70 -19.18 -4.07
C SER A 26 -8.00 -19.87 -5.25
N LEU A 27 -6.67 -20.03 -5.17
CA LEU A 27 -5.89 -20.81 -6.13
C LEU A 27 -6.31 -22.28 -6.13
N LEU A 28 -6.42 -22.88 -4.94
CA LEU A 28 -6.79 -24.28 -4.79
C LEU A 28 -8.22 -24.56 -5.26
N ALA A 29 -9.16 -23.63 -5.07
CA ALA A 29 -10.50 -23.70 -5.62
C ALA A 29 -10.49 -23.67 -7.16
N SER A 30 -9.85 -22.65 -7.77
CA SER A 30 -9.74 -22.52 -9.24
C SER A 30 -9.07 -23.73 -9.91
N LEU A 31 -8.11 -24.35 -9.22
CA LEU A 31 -7.49 -25.60 -9.67
C LEU A 31 -8.44 -26.80 -9.55
N ARG A 32 -9.23 -26.93 -8.47
CA ARG A 32 -10.22 -28.01 -8.31
C ARG A 32 -11.37 -27.92 -9.32
N ASP A 33 -11.68 -26.74 -9.82
CA ASP A 33 -12.66 -26.55 -10.91
C ASP A 33 -12.15 -27.09 -12.28
N THR A 34 -10.83 -27.26 -12.43
CA THR A 34 -10.19 -27.64 -13.70
C THR A 34 -9.57 -29.05 -13.65
N ALA A 35 -8.92 -29.40 -12.55
CA ALA A 35 -8.12 -30.60 -12.38
C ALA A 35 -8.93 -31.77 -11.82
N ARG A 36 -8.63 -32.99 -12.27
CA ARG A 36 -9.23 -34.22 -11.72
C ARG A 36 -8.90 -34.43 -10.24
N SER A 37 -7.71 -34.03 -9.83
CA SER A 37 -7.29 -34.05 -8.43
C SER A 37 -6.19 -33.02 -8.18
N VAL A 38 -6.23 -32.38 -7.01
CA VAL A 38 -5.23 -31.39 -6.58
C VAL A 38 -4.60 -31.88 -5.27
N ALA A 39 -3.30 -32.11 -5.29
CA ALA A 39 -2.48 -32.33 -4.11
C ALA A 39 -1.69 -31.05 -3.78
N VAL A 40 -1.42 -30.82 -2.50
CA VAL A 40 -0.50 -29.77 -2.03
C VAL A 40 0.74 -30.45 -1.49
N ALA A 41 1.92 -29.88 -1.75
CA ALA A 41 3.17 -30.36 -1.19
C ALA A 41 3.34 -29.81 0.24
N ASP A 42 3.31 -30.71 1.23
CA ASP A 42 3.65 -30.42 2.62
C ASP A 42 5.18 -30.52 2.84
N ASP A 43 5.67 -30.07 4.00
CA ASP A 43 7.11 -30.05 4.37
C ASP A 43 7.79 -31.44 4.50
N ALA A 44 7.13 -32.53 4.08
CA ALA A 44 7.65 -33.90 4.13
C ALA A 44 7.93 -34.45 2.72
N ALA A 45 9.21 -34.73 2.44
CA ALA A 45 9.66 -35.30 1.17
C ALA A 45 9.19 -36.77 0.96
N PRO A 46 9.18 -37.25 -0.29
CA PRO A 46 8.04 -37.21 -1.19
C PRO A 46 7.12 -38.43 -1.08
N GLN A 47 5.82 -38.24 -1.34
CA GLN A 47 4.96 -39.35 -1.77
C GLN A 47 5.43 -39.88 -3.13
N ALA A 48 5.44 -41.20 -3.33
CA ALA A 48 5.88 -41.85 -4.57
C ALA A 48 4.94 -41.61 -5.80
N ALA A 49 4.00 -40.67 -5.69
CA ALA A 49 3.05 -40.31 -6.73
C ALA A 49 3.69 -39.38 -7.76
N ARG A 50 3.44 -39.66 -9.06
CA ARG A 50 3.77 -38.76 -10.17
C ARG A 50 2.51 -38.09 -10.71
N PHE A 51 2.63 -36.83 -11.10
CA PHE A 51 1.52 -35.96 -11.48
C PHE A 51 1.54 -35.62 -12.98
N ASP A 52 0.39 -35.27 -13.53
CA ASP A 52 0.24 -34.83 -14.93
C ASP A 52 0.73 -33.39 -15.12
N ALA A 53 0.60 -32.59 -14.06
CA ALA A 53 1.23 -31.27 -13.94
C ALA A 53 1.69 -30.98 -12.50
N VAL A 54 2.70 -30.11 -12.38
CA VAL A 54 3.16 -29.54 -11.11
C VAL A 54 3.11 -28.02 -11.24
N VAL A 55 2.56 -27.33 -10.24
CA VAL A 55 2.48 -25.87 -10.18
C VAL A 55 3.35 -25.37 -9.04
N LEU A 56 4.39 -24.60 -9.37
CA LEU A 56 5.19 -23.83 -8.44
C LEU A 56 4.69 -22.39 -8.45
N ALA A 57 3.92 -22.01 -7.43
CA ALA A 57 3.37 -20.66 -7.30
C ALA A 57 4.16 -19.90 -6.23
N ASP A 58 5.08 -19.03 -6.63
CA ASP A 58 6.08 -18.44 -5.74
C ASP A 58 6.91 -19.54 -5.04
N PRO A 59 7.92 -20.12 -5.73
CA PRO A 59 8.70 -21.27 -5.26
C PRO A 59 9.06 -21.17 -3.76
N PRO A 60 8.67 -22.14 -2.92
CA PRO A 60 8.77 -21.98 -1.48
C PRO A 60 10.22 -22.03 -1.00
N ALA A 61 10.56 -21.20 -0.02
CA ALA A 61 11.87 -21.20 0.65
C ALA A 61 12.07 -22.38 1.63
N ALA A 62 11.21 -23.40 1.53
CA ALA A 62 10.91 -24.34 2.60
C ALA A 62 12.11 -25.22 3.00
N ALA A 63 12.17 -25.51 4.30
CA ALA A 63 13.34 -26.03 4.99
C ALA A 63 13.62 -27.54 4.76
N TRP A 64 12.80 -28.23 3.96
CA TRP A 64 12.95 -29.66 3.68
C TRP A 64 14.07 -29.97 2.68
N MET A 65 14.58 -28.99 1.94
CA MET A 65 15.79 -29.12 1.10
C MET A 65 17.09 -28.92 1.91
N THR A 66 17.16 -29.48 3.12
CA THR A 66 18.36 -29.43 4.00
C THR A 66 19.49 -30.38 3.57
N GLN A 67 19.31 -31.14 2.48
CA GLN A 67 20.30 -32.05 1.91
C GLN A 67 20.52 -31.84 0.39
N GLY A 68 20.49 -30.58 -0.06
CA GLY A 68 21.01 -30.22 -1.39
C GLY A 68 22.55 -30.26 -1.44
N GLU A 69 23.11 -30.48 -2.63
CA GLU A 69 24.56 -30.36 -2.85
C GLU A 69 25.05 -28.94 -2.50
N GLN A 70 26.22 -28.83 -1.86
CA GLN A 70 26.80 -27.53 -1.55
C GLN A 70 27.16 -26.77 -2.83
N GLY A 71 26.43 -25.68 -3.11
CA GLY A 71 26.72 -24.74 -4.19
C GLY A 71 25.61 -24.55 -5.22
N ALA A 72 24.57 -25.39 -5.24
CA ALA A 72 23.43 -25.20 -6.15
C ALA A 72 22.43 -24.18 -5.59
N ASP A 73 22.09 -23.14 -6.35
CA ASP A 73 21.05 -22.17 -5.98
C ASP A 73 19.67 -22.85 -5.74
N ARG A 74 18.92 -22.31 -4.78
CA ARG A 74 17.67 -22.86 -4.25
C ARG A 74 16.58 -23.02 -5.31
N LEU A 75 16.46 -22.11 -6.27
CA LEU A 75 15.48 -22.24 -7.35
C LEU A 75 15.73 -23.50 -8.18
N THR A 76 16.99 -23.77 -8.50
CA THR A 76 17.40 -24.98 -9.25
C THR A 76 16.96 -26.26 -8.55
N GLN A 77 17.10 -26.32 -7.21
CA GLN A 77 16.72 -27.48 -6.41
C GLN A 77 15.19 -27.71 -6.43
N VAL A 78 14.39 -26.65 -6.29
CA VAL A 78 12.92 -26.74 -6.40
C VAL A 78 12.50 -27.18 -7.81
N LEU A 79 13.10 -26.60 -8.85
CA LEU A 79 12.79 -26.96 -10.24
C LEU A 79 13.12 -28.44 -10.54
N ALA A 80 14.26 -28.93 -10.06
CA ALA A 80 14.67 -30.33 -10.21
C ALA A 80 13.73 -31.29 -9.48
N TRP A 81 13.34 -30.98 -8.23
CA TRP A 81 12.35 -31.74 -7.48
C TRP A 81 10.99 -31.77 -8.20
N ALA A 82 10.51 -30.62 -8.67
CA ALA A 82 9.24 -30.52 -9.37
C ALA A 82 9.25 -31.31 -10.68
N CYS A 83 10.37 -31.29 -11.42
CA CYS A 83 10.56 -32.11 -12.61
C CYS A 83 10.54 -33.62 -12.29
N ALA A 84 11.17 -34.05 -11.18
CA ALA A 84 11.15 -35.45 -10.74
C ALA A 84 9.75 -35.95 -10.35
N SER A 85 8.87 -35.05 -9.88
CA SER A 85 7.47 -35.34 -9.55
C SER A 85 6.54 -35.49 -10.76
N LEU A 86 7.01 -35.21 -11.99
CA LEU A 86 6.21 -35.34 -13.21
C LEU A 86 6.12 -36.79 -13.72
N ARG A 87 4.99 -37.10 -14.35
CA ARG A 87 4.87 -38.23 -15.30
C ARG A 87 5.62 -37.90 -16.60
N PRO A 88 6.00 -38.90 -17.41
CA PRO A 88 6.48 -38.68 -18.78
C PRO A 88 5.49 -37.80 -19.57
N GLY A 89 5.99 -36.73 -20.20
CA GLY A 89 5.16 -35.74 -20.89
C GLY A 89 4.31 -34.84 -19.99
N GLY A 90 4.54 -34.84 -18.67
CA GLY A 90 3.90 -33.91 -17.73
C GLY A 90 4.34 -32.46 -17.93
N ARG A 91 3.65 -31.51 -17.29
CA ARG A 91 3.91 -30.06 -17.42
C ARG A 91 4.30 -29.45 -16.08
N LEU A 92 5.43 -28.76 -16.04
CA LEU A 92 5.78 -27.88 -14.93
C LEU A 92 5.23 -26.48 -15.25
N ILE A 93 4.46 -25.89 -14.34
CA ILE A 93 4.10 -24.47 -14.39
C ILE A 93 4.89 -23.77 -13.29
N VAL A 94 5.67 -22.76 -13.65
CA VAL A 94 6.42 -21.91 -12.71
C VAL A 94 5.86 -20.51 -12.77
N VAL A 95 5.46 -19.97 -11.62
CA VAL A 95 5.16 -18.56 -11.43
C VAL A 95 6.12 -17.99 -10.39
N VAL A 96 6.91 -16.99 -10.78
CA VAL A 96 8.01 -16.46 -9.96
C VAL A 96 8.27 -14.98 -10.31
N GLU A 97 8.65 -14.19 -9.31
CA GLU A 97 9.07 -12.80 -9.47
C GLU A 97 10.31 -12.67 -10.37
N ASN A 98 10.43 -11.54 -11.07
CA ASN A 98 11.57 -11.25 -11.95
C ASN A 98 12.59 -10.33 -11.26
N ALA A 99 13.86 -10.72 -11.21
CA ALA A 99 14.93 -9.86 -10.70
C ALA A 99 14.99 -8.49 -11.41
N LEU A 100 14.76 -8.48 -12.73
CA LEU A 100 14.80 -7.27 -13.57
C LEU A 100 13.44 -6.56 -13.68
N SER A 101 12.47 -6.86 -12.81
CA SER A 101 11.15 -6.22 -12.80
C SER A 101 11.26 -4.69 -12.83
N LEU A 102 10.54 -4.03 -13.75
CA LEU A 102 10.53 -2.57 -13.86
C LEU A 102 10.06 -1.87 -12.56
N ARG A 103 9.30 -2.61 -11.72
CA ARG A 103 8.86 -2.18 -10.38
C ARG A 103 10.06 -1.92 -9.47
N HIS A 104 11.11 -2.74 -9.54
CA HIS A 104 12.34 -2.55 -8.76
C HIS A 104 13.02 -1.21 -9.10
N PHE A 105 13.10 -0.88 -10.38
CA PHE A 105 13.66 0.40 -10.83
C PHE A 105 12.79 1.60 -10.44
N ALA A 106 11.47 1.43 -10.32
CA ALA A 106 10.54 2.44 -9.81
C ALA A 106 10.62 2.66 -8.28
N GLY A 107 11.39 1.82 -7.56
CA GLY A 107 11.63 1.93 -6.11
C GLY A 107 10.90 0.89 -5.26
N HIS A 108 10.25 -0.12 -5.85
CA HIS A 108 9.71 -1.23 -5.07
C HIS A 108 10.85 -2.17 -4.61
N PRO A 109 10.91 -2.60 -3.34
CA PRO A 109 11.93 -3.54 -2.88
C PRO A 109 11.64 -4.97 -3.34
N GLU A 110 12.68 -5.79 -3.52
CA GLU A 110 12.53 -7.23 -3.81
C GLU A 110 11.88 -8.01 -2.66
N THR A 111 11.91 -7.47 -1.43
CA THR A 111 11.30 -8.09 -0.26
C THR A 111 10.85 -7.05 0.76
N ALA A 112 9.72 -7.29 1.41
CA ALA A 112 9.22 -6.45 2.49
C ALA A 112 10.08 -6.49 3.76
N SER A 113 10.95 -7.51 3.92
CA SER A 113 11.75 -7.68 5.14
C SER A 113 13.07 -6.91 5.15
N ALA A 114 13.57 -6.47 3.99
CA ALA A 114 14.82 -5.73 3.87
C ALA A 114 14.86 -4.88 2.58
N PRO A 115 15.19 -3.58 2.65
CA PRO A 115 15.36 -2.77 1.46
C PRO A 115 16.60 -3.21 0.68
N GLY A 116 16.47 -3.39 -0.63
CA GLY A 116 17.56 -3.77 -1.51
C GLY A 116 17.09 -4.53 -2.76
N LEU A 117 17.96 -4.58 -3.77
CA LEU A 117 17.80 -5.37 -4.99
C LEU A 117 18.83 -6.50 -4.97
N PHE A 118 18.58 -7.50 -4.11
CA PHE A 118 19.52 -8.58 -3.83
C PHE A 118 19.86 -9.38 -5.09
N SER A 119 18.82 -9.78 -5.83
CA SER A 119 18.94 -10.66 -6.98
C SER A 119 19.57 -9.95 -8.17
N LEU A 120 19.39 -8.63 -8.30
CA LEU A 120 20.10 -7.80 -9.28
C LEU A 120 21.62 -7.74 -9.03
N GLU A 121 22.06 -7.95 -7.78
CA GLU A 121 23.45 -7.95 -7.36
C GLU A 121 24.05 -9.37 -7.24
N ASP A 122 23.38 -10.40 -7.80
CA ASP A 122 23.70 -11.82 -7.63
C ASP A 122 23.77 -12.27 -6.15
N ARG A 123 23.08 -11.57 -5.24
CA ARG A 123 22.99 -11.89 -3.81
C ARG A 123 21.69 -12.61 -3.50
N ALA A 124 21.78 -13.62 -2.64
CA ALA A 124 20.57 -14.25 -2.09
C ALA A 124 19.80 -13.26 -1.21
N ARG A 125 18.47 -13.23 -1.39
CA ARG A 125 17.49 -12.64 -0.48
C ARG A 125 17.57 -13.30 0.92
N PRO A 126 16.99 -12.69 1.97
CA PRO A 126 16.93 -13.30 3.32
C PRO A 126 16.27 -14.68 3.40
N ASP A 127 15.45 -15.04 2.40
CA ASP A 127 14.81 -16.36 2.24
C ASP A 127 15.67 -17.36 1.43
N GLY A 128 16.91 -17.00 1.09
CA GLY A 128 17.87 -17.86 0.41
C GLY A 128 17.66 -18.02 -1.11
N PHE A 129 16.76 -17.25 -1.73
CA PHE A 129 16.61 -17.23 -3.19
C PHE A 129 17.40 -16.11 -3.86
N VAL A 130 17.91 -16.39 -5.05
CA VAL A 130 18.17 -15.37 -6.08
C VAL A 130 16.99 -15.43 -7.05
N LEU A 131 16.29 -14.30 -7.27
CA LEU A 131 15.23 -14.25 -8.28
C LEU A 131 15.84 -14.43 -9.68
N PRO A 132 15.18 -15.17 -10.59
CA PRO A 132 15.71 -15.38 -11.92
C PRO A 132 15.50 -14.16 -12.82
N THR A 133 16.30 -14.08 -13.87
CA THR A 133 15.94 -13.33 -15.09
C THR A 133 15.16 -14.26 -16.04
N ARG A 134 14.47 -13.69 -17.03
CA ARG A 134 13.73 -14.47 -18.05
C ARG A 134 14.62 -15.50 -18.75
N ARG A 135 15.85 -15.09 -19.09
CA ARG A 135 16.86 -15.94 -19.73
C ARG A 135 17.34 -17.03 -18.78
N ASP A 136 17.68 -16.67 -17.55
CA ASP A 136 18.16 -17.61 -16.54
C ASP A 136 17.13 -18.73 -16.27
N LEU A 137 15.86 -18.38 -16.07
CA LEU A 137 14.80 -19.38 -15.87
C LEU A 137 14.58 -20.27 -17.11
N ARG A 138 14.66 -19.71 -18.32
CA ARG A 138 14.59 -20.48 -19.58
C ARG A 138 15.70 -21.51 -19.68
N ASP A 139 16.93 -21.08 -19.42
CA ASP A 139 18.13 -21.92 -19.52
C ASP A 139 18.10 -23.02 -18.43
N ARG A 140 17.69 -22.72 -17.19
CA ARG A 140 17.49 -23.71 -16.11
C ARG A 140 16.43 -24.77 -16.47
N LEU A 141 15.28 -24.36 -17.00
CA LEU A 141 14.22 -25.28 -17.42
C LEU A 141 14.68 -26.18 -18.58
N ALA A 142 15.38 -25.62 -19.57
CA ALA A 142 15.93 -26.39 -20.69
C ALA A 142 16.98 -27.42 -20.22
N CYS A 143 17.86 -27.07 -19.29
CA CYS A 143 18.83 -27.98 -18.68
C CYS A 143 18.19 -29.15 -17.91
N LEU A 144 16.96 -28.99 -17.42
CA LEU A 144 16.16 -30.07 -16.81
C LEU A 144 15.39 -30.92 -17.85
N GLY A 145 15.62 -30.71 -19.14
CA GLY A 145 14.93 -31.39 -20.23
C GLY A 145 13.55 -30.80 -20.57
N LEU A 146 13.17 -29.66 -19.98
CA LEU A 146 11.90 -28.97 -20.21
C LEU A 146 12.08 -27.87 -21.27
N GLY A 147 12.45 -28.28 -22.48
CA GLY A 147 12.76 -27.39 -23.60
C GLY A 147 11.53 -26.77 -24.27
N GLU A 148 10.37 -27.43 -24.22
CA GLU A 148 9.11 -26.93 -24.78
C GLU A 148 8.45 -26.00 -23.77
N GLN A 149 8.41 -24.69 -24.06
CA GLN A 149 8.02 -23.66 -23.10
C GLN A 149 7.00 -22.67 -23.68
N ALA A 150 5.97 -22.34 -22.90
CA ALA A 150 4.94 -21.34 -23.22
C ALA A 150 4.93 -20.25 -22.15
N TRP A 151 5.34 -19.04 -22.54
CA TRP A 151 5.62 -17.93 -21.63
C TRP A 151 4.51 -16.88 -21.60
N TRP A 152 4.13 -16.51 -20.38
CA TRP A 152 3.17 -15.46 -20.06
C TRP A 152 3.74 -14.52 -18.98
N PHE A 153 3.34 -13.26 -19.02
CA PHE A 153 3.85 -12.18 -18.18
C PHE A 153 2.68 -11.49 -17.49
N PRO A 154 2.47 -11.67 -16.17
CA PRO A 154 1.41 -11.00 -15.41
C PRO A 154 1.73 -9.53 -15.07
N PHE A 155 0.71 -8.68 -15.20
CA PHE A 155 0.74 -7.25 -14.88
C PHE A 155 -0.49 -6.84 -14.05
N PRO A 156 -0.35 -5.89 -13.11
CA PRO A 156 0.90 -5.29 -12.65
C PRO A 156 1.79 -6.23 -11.82
N ASP A 157 1.26 -7.37 -11.39
CA ASP A 157 1.92 -8.31 -10.47
C ASP A 157 1.21 -9.67 -10.55
N HIS A 158 1.87 -10.77 -10.19
CA HIS A 158 1.25 -12.10 -10.14
C HIS A 158 0.34 -12.30 -8.92
N ARG A 159 0.35 -11.40 -7.92
CA ARG A 159 -0.65 -11.30 -6.83
C ARG A 159 -1.91 -10.53 -7.25
N LEU A 160 -1.86 -9.79 -8.37
CA LEU A 160 -3.02 -9.12 -8.97
C LEU A 160 -2.91 -9.13 -10.50
N ALA A 161 -3.29 -10.24 -11.12
CA ALA A 161 -3.14 -10.41 -12.57
C ALA A 161 -4.31 -9.76 -13.33
N LEU A 162 -4.21 -8.46 -13.62
CA LEU A 162 -5.19 -7.74 -14.44
C LEU A 162 -4.96 -7.94 -15.94
N SER A 163 -3.70 -8.02 -16.36
CA SER A 163 -3.33 -8.35 -17.73
C SER A 163 -2.30 -9.47 -17.73
N LEU A 164 -2.42 -10.42 -18.64
CA LEU A 164 -1.39 -11.42 -18.94
C LEU A 164 -0.98 -11.22 -20.40
N LEU A 165 0.30 -10.95 -20.65
CA LEU A 165 0.84 -10.88 -22.01
C LEU A 165 1.48 -12.22 -22.37
N ALA A 166 1.21 -12.76 -23.56
CA ALA A 166 1.92 -13.93 -24.07
C ALA A 166 3.22 -13.50 -24.75
N GLU A 167 4.22 -14.37 -24.78
CA GLU A 167 5.48 -14.14 -25.52
C GLU A 167 5.25 -13.82 -27.01
N GLY A 168 4.28 -14.47 -27.66
CA GLY A 168 3.88 -14.17 -29.05
C GLY A 168 3.19 -12.81 -29.24
N GLY A 169 2.79 -12.13 -28.16
CA GLY A 169 2.26 -10.78 -28.14
C GLY A 169 3.29 -9.69 -27.87
N LEU A 170 4.59 -10.03 -27.78
CA LEU A 170 5.68 -9.08 -27.49
C LEU A 170 6.50 -8.70 -28.73
N VAL A 171 6.01 -8.99 -29.94
CA VAL A 171 6.71 -8.74 -31.20
C VAL A 171 6.73 -7.23 -31.50
N VAL A 172 7.93 -6.65 -31.61
CA VAL A 172 8.11 -5.22 -31.91
C VAL A 172 7.71 -4.94 -33.36
N GLY A 173 6.86 -3.92 -33.56
CA GLY A 173 6.41 -3.49 -34.89
C GLY A 173 5.18 -4.24 -35.43
N ASP A 174 4.58 -5.11 -34.61
CA ASP A 174 3.28 -5.72 -34.86
C ASP A 174 2.14 -4.69 -34.66
N ASP A 175 0.93 -5.01 -35.13
CA ASP A 175 -0.28 -4.20 -34.93
C ASP A 175 -0.67 -4.12 -33.45
N PHE A 176 -0.31 -5.15 -32.67
CA PHE A 176 -0.56 -5.24 -31.23
C PHE A 176 0.55 -4.58 -30.40
N ASP A 177 0.27 -3.44 -29.76
CA ASP A 177 1.18 -2.87 -28.76
C ASP A 177 0.87 -3.39 -27.34
N PRO A 178 1.71 -4.27 -26.76
CA PRO A 178 1.54 -4.74 -25.38
C PRO A 178 1.63 -3.61 -24.33
N SER A 179 2.22 -2.46 -24.67
CA SER A 179 2.42 -1.36 -23.72
C SER A 179 1.11 -0.81 -23.16
N VAL A 180 0.03 -0.84 -23.95
CA VAL A 180 -1.29 -0.31 -23.55
C VAL A 180 -1.85 -1.11 -22.38
N LEU A 181 -1.79 -2.44 -22.44
CA LEU A 181 -2.27 -3.33 -21.37
C LEU A 181 -1.35 -3.32 -20.14
N ALA A 182 -0.03 -3.22 -20.34
CA ALA A 182 0.94 -3.10 -19.25
C ALA A 182 0.77 -1.77 -18.49
N ALA A 183 0.61 -0.65 -19.21
CA ALA A 183 0.39 0.67 -18.65
C ALA A 183 -0.95 0.78 -17.89
N ALA A 184 -2.04 0.24 -18.46
CA ALA A 184 -3.35 0.24 -17.81
C ALA A 184 -3.35 -0.62 -16.52
N ALA A 185 -2.63 -1.74 -16.53
CA ALA A 185 -2.49 -2.60 -15.37
C ALA A 185 -1.60 -1.98 -14.27
N ALA A 186 -0.51 -1.29 -14.64
CA ALA A 186 0.43 -0.63 -13.72
C ALA A 186 -0.21 0.45 -12.81
N ALA A 187 -1.39 0.98 -13.15
CA ALA A 187 -2.13 1.91 -12.28
C ALA A 187 -2.75 1.23 -11.03
N PHE A 188 -2.81 -0.11 -11.01
CA PHE A 188 -3.39 -0.91 -9.92
C PHE A 188 -2.33 -1.74 -9.19
N ASP A 189 -1.06 -1.35 -9.26
CA ASP A 189 0.04 -2.04 -8.61
C ASP A 189 -0.27 -2.31 -7.12
N PRO A 190 -0.17 -3.57 -6.64
CA PRO A 190 -0.57 -3.92 -5.27
C PRO A 190 0.27 -3.24 -4.19
N ASP A 191 1.50 -2.82 -4.52
CA ASP A 191 2.39 -2.12 -3.58
C ASP A 191 2.36 -0.59 -3.83
N GLY A 192 1.41 -0.09 -4.62
CA GLY A 192 1.20 1.34 -4.89
C GLY A 192 2.09 1.92 -6.01
N PRO A 193 2.20 3.26 -6.12
CA PRO A 193 2.97 3.91 -7.19
C PRO A 193 4.49 3.88 -7.00
N GLY A 194 5.01 3.16 -5.99
CA GLY A 194 6.42 3.11 -5.62
C GLY A 194 6.94 4.39 -4.96
N GLU A 195 8.26 4.52 -4.87
CA GLU A 195 8.96 5.71 -4.33
C GLU A 195 8.90 6.93 -5.27
N GLY A 196 8.10 6.89 -6.34
CA GLY A 196 7.91 8.03 -7.25
C GLY A 196 9.09 8.37 -8.16
N ARG A 197 10.10 7.49 -8.26
CA ARG A 197 11.31 7.70 -9.10
C ARG A 197 10.97 8.00 -10.57
N PHE A 198 9.95 7.34 -11.09
CA PHE A 198 9.29 7.65 -12.36
C PHE A 198 7.86 7.09 -12.38
N SER A 199 7.05 7.51 -13.35
CA SER A 199 5.71 6.94 -13.54
C SER A 199 5.77 5.60 -14.26
N LEU A 200 5.58 4.50 -13.52
CA LEU A 200 5.59 3.14 -14.06
C LEU A 200 4.61 2.95 -15.26
N PRO A 201 3.34 3.42 -15.22
CA PRO A 201 2.45 3.39 -16.38
C PRO A 201 3.01 4.07 -17.64
N ARG A 202 3.77 5.17 -17.50
CA ARG A 202 4.34 5.91 -18.64
C ARG A 202 5.59 5.22 -19.22
N ALA A 203 6.34 4.48 -18.40
CA ALA A 203 7.58 3.83 -18.82
C ALA A 203 7.35 2.69 -19.83
N TRP A 204 6.22 1.98 -19.72
CA TRP A 204 5.90 0.81 -20.57
C TRP A 204 5.92 1.10 -22.07
N ALA A 205 5.52 2.30 -22.51
CA ALA A 205 5.60 2.67 -23.92
C ALA A 205 7.06 2.74 -24.43
N GLY A 206 8.00 3.16 -23.60
CA GLY A 206 9.44 3.14 -23.91
C GLY A 206 10.00 1.72 -23.93
N VAL A 207 9.63 0.92 -22.92
CA VAL A 207 10.05 -0.48 -22.78
C VAL A 207 9.52 -1.36 -23.93
N SER A 208 8.29 -1.12 -24.40
CA SER A 208 7.71 -1.79 -25.58
C SER A 208 8.48 -1.49 -26.85
N ARG A 209 8.78 -0.22 -27.14
CA ARG A 209 9.62 0.17 -28.30
C ARG A 209 11.04 -0.40 -28.24
N ALA A 210 11.56 -0.70 -27.04
CA ALA A 210 12.86 -1.35 -26.87
C ALA A 210 12.81 -2.88 -26.96
N GLY A 211 11.63 -3.50 -27.07
CA GLY A 211 11.45 -4.96 -27.07
C GLY A 211 11.64 -5.64 -25.71
N LEU A 212 11.64 -4.87 -24.62
CA LEU A 212 12.04 -5.32 -23.28
C LEU A 212 10.86 -5.67 -22.35
N VAL A 213 9.62 -5.72 -22.85
CA VAL A 213 8.41 -5.92 -22.03
C VAL A 213 8.46 -7.22 -21.22
N GLY A 214 8.88 -8.32 -21.85
CA GLY A 214 8.96 -9.62 -21.20
C GLY A 214 10.14 -9.73 -20.22
N ASP A 215 11.25 -9.05 -20.51
CA ASP A 215 12.47 -9.09 -19.69
C ASP A 215 12.40 -8.17 -18.47
N LEU A 216 11.61 -7.10 -18.54
CA LEU A 216 11.33 -6.18 -17.43
C LEU A 216 9.96 -6.41 -16.78
N ALA A 217 9.24 -7.47 -17.19
CA ALA A 217 7.93 -7.81 -16.64
C ALA A 217 7.97 -7.99 -15.10
N PRO A 218 6.88 -7.73 -14.38
CA PRO A 218 6.81 -7.90 -12.92
C PRO A 218 7.23 -9.29 -12.42
N ALA A 219 6.74 -10.31 -13.12
CA ALA A 219 6.96 -11.72 -12.81
C ALA A 219 6.85 -12.54 -14.11
N PHE A 220 7.16 -13.83 -14.02
CA PHE A 220 6.99 -14.81 -15.08
C PHE A 220 5.91 -15.81 -14.72
N ALA A 221 5.17 -16.29 -15.72
CA ALA A 221 4.32 -17.46 -15.64
C ALA A 221 4.63 -18.33 -16.87
N VAL A 222 5.31 -19.46 -16.67
CA VAL A 222 5.77 -20.33 -17.76
C VAL A 222 5.27 -21.76 -17.56
N ALA A 223 4.65 -22.34 -18.58
CA ALA A 223 4.47 -23.78 -18.68
C ALA A 223 5.65 -24.38 -19.45
N ALA A 224 6.23 -25.45 -18.94
CA ALA A 224 7.40 -26.12 -19.49
C ALA A 224 7.21 -27.65 -19.52
N SER A 225 7.67 -28.32 -20.58
CA SER A 225 7.57 -29.77 -20.72
C SER A 225 8.71 -30.33 -21.59
N ALA A 226 8.90 -31.66 -21.50
CA ALA A 226 9.73 -32.43 -22.43
C ALA A 226 8.95 -32.86 -23.70
N ALA A 227 7.63 -32.62 -23.74
CA ALA A 227 6.77 -32.89 -24.88
C ALA A 227 6.18 -31.59 -25.42
N ALA A 228 5.91 -31.54 -26.73
CA ALA A 228 5.37 -30.35 -27.39
C ALA A 228 4.13 -29.81 -26.67
N LEU A 229 4.14 -28.50 -26.39
CA LEU A 229 2.98 -27.79 -25.85
C LEU A 229 2.02 -27.42 -27.00
N PRO A 230 0.70 -27.40 -26.75
CA PRO A 230 -0.24 -26.93 -27.77
C PRO A 230 0.03 -25.45 -28.09
N PRO A 231 -0.02 -25.04 -29.36
CA PRO A 231 0.14 -23.63 -29.73
C PRO A 231 -1.00 -22.79 -29.16
N ASP A 232 -0.68 -21.60 -28.69
CA ASP A 232 -1.64 -20.66 -28.14
C ASP A 232 -1.70 -19.40 -29.04
N PRO A 233 -2.84 -19.15 -29.73
CA PRO A 233 -2.98 -17.97 -30.58
C PRO A 233 -3.21 -16.68 -29.78
N ARG A 234 -3.39 -16.76 -28.45
CA ARG A 234 -3.68 -15.59 -27.61
C ARG A 234 -2.40 -14.77 -27.40
N LEU A 235 -2.45 -13.49 -27.75
CA LEU A 235 -1.40 -12.49 -27.57
C LEU A 235 -1.44 -11.88 -26.17
N ALA A 236 -2.65 -11.71 -25.63
CA ALA A 236 -2.88 -11.25 -24.28
C ALA A 236 -4.26 -11.66 -23.76
N LEU A 237 -4.38 -11.67 -22.44
CA LEU A 237 -5.63 -11.71 -21.69
C LEU A 237 -5.73 -10.46 -20.81
N HIS A 238 -6.91 -9.88 -20.68
CA HIS A 238 -7.21 -8.79 -19.75
C HIS A 238 -8.47 -9.11 -18.93
N PHE A 239 -8.43 -8.87 -17.63
CA PHE A 239 -9.48 -9.23 -16.69
C PHE A 239 -10.15 -7.99 -16.10
N GLY A 240 -11.46 -8.11 -15.81
CA GLY A 240 -12.17 -7.10 -15.03
C GLY A 240 -11.49 -6.82 -13.68
N HIS A 241 -11.53 -5.56 -13.24
CA HIS A 241 -11.20 -5.17 -11.88
C HIS A 241 -12.43 -4.55 -11.21
N ARG A 242 -12.73 -4.97 -9.98
CA ARG A 242 -13.86 -4.48 -9.16
C ARG A 242 -15.20 -4.47 -9.90
N ARG A 243 -15.49 -5.53 -10.66
CA ARG A 243 -16.79 -5.75 -11.29
C ARG A 243 -17.65 -6.64 -10.40
N ARG A 244 -18.98 -6.45 -10.47
CA ARG A 244 -19.96 -7.44 -10.00
C ARG A 244 -19.74 -8.76 -10.76
N PRO A 245 -19.83 -9.94 -10.13
CA PRO A 245 -19.60 -11.23 -10.80
C PRO A 245 -20.42 -11.43 -12.09
N ALA A 246 -21.65 -10.91 -12.13
CA ALA A 246 -22.52 -10.92 -13.32
C ALA A 246 -21.95 -10.20 -14.56
N PHE A 247 -20.98 -9.32 -14.36
CA PHE A 247 -20.32 -8.54 -15.40
C PHE A 247 -18.81 -8.84 -15.52
N ASP A 248 -18.32 -9.85 -14.80
CA ASP A 248 -16.90 -10.18 -14.80
C ASP A 248 -16.55 -11.11 -15.97
N LYS A 249 -15.42 -10.81 -16.62
CA LYS A 249 -15.02 -11.43 -17.89
C LYS A 249 -13.50 -11.42 -18.07
N VAL A 250 -13.06 -12.27 -18.97
CA VAL A 250 -11.75 -12.19 -19.61
C VAL A 250 -11.90 -11.71 -21.05
N VAL A 251 -11.16 -10.67 -21.40
CA VAL A 251 -10.95 -10.19 -22.76
C VAL A 251 -9.71 -10.90 -23.31
N GLY A 252 -9.84 -11.59 -24.44
CA GLY A 252 -8.72 -12.26 -25.12
C GLY A 252 -8.39 -11.59 -26.44
N PHE A 253 -7.12 -11.21 -26.62
CA PHE A 253 -6.59 -10.75 -27.90
C PHE A 253 -6.01 -11.96 -28.63
N VAL A 254 -6.68 -12.41 -29.70
CA VAL A 254 -6.38 -13.68 -30.37
C VAL A 254 -5.89 -13.41 -31.78
N ARG A 255 -4.74 -13.97 -32.17
CA ARG A 255 -4.27 -13.91 -33.55
C ARG A 255 -4.98 -14.95 -34.41
N GLU A 256 -5.76 -14.46 -35.36
CA GLU A 256 -6.23 -15.20 -36.52
C GLU A 256 -5.21 -14.97 -37.69
N THR A 257 -5.37 -15.64 -38.83
CA THR A 257 -4.32 -15.74 -39.87
C THR A 257 -3.68 -14.40 -40.27
N ASP A 258 -4.50 -13.38 -40.55
CA ASP A 258 -4.05 -12.05 -41.00
C ASP A 258 -4.64 -10.90 -40.14
N ALA A 259 -5.18 -11.22 -38.95
CA ALA A 259 -5.90 -10.26 -38.12
C ALA A 259 -5.84 -10.63 -36.63
N ILE A 260 -6.15 -9.66 -35.76
CA ILE A 260 -6.34 -9.90 -34.34
C ILE A 260 -7.83 -9.71 -34.02
N ARG A 261 -8.39 -10.67 -33.30
CA ARG A 261 -9.76 -10.63 -32.79
C ARG A 261 -9.76 -10.36 -31.29
N VAL A 262 -10.62 -9.45 -30.86
CA VAL A 262 -10.91 -9.23 -29.44
C VAL A 262 -12.12 -10.08 -29.08
N THR A 263 -11.91 -11.04 -28.19
CA THR A 263 -12.91 -11.99 -27.71
C THR A 263 -13.30 -11.69 -26.28
N ARG A 264 -14.56 -11.91 -25.89
CA ARG A 264 -15.04 -11.59 -24.54
C ARG A 264 -15.80 -12.75 -23.88
N THR A 265 -15.12 -13.44 -22.96
CA THR A 265 -15.66 -14.62 -22.28
C THR A 265 -16.07 -14.27 -20.84
N PRO A 266 -17.35 -14.47 -20.44
CA PRO A 266 -17.76 -14.30 -19.04
C PRO A 266 -17.00 -15.26 -18.12
N LEU A 267 -16.58 -14.80 -16.94
CA LEU A 267 -16.01 -15.66 -15.90
C LEU A 267 -17.10 -16.42 -15.11
N HIS A 268 -18.32 -15.88 -15.09
CA HIS A 268 -19.48 -16.47 -14.44
C HIS A 268 -20.64 -16.59 -15.46
N PRO A 269 -20.60 -17.57 -16.37
CA PRO A 269 -21.54 -17.66 -17.50
C PRO A 269 -23.00 -17.88 -17.09
N ASP A 270 -23.23 -18.45 -15.90
CA ASP A 270 -24.57 -18.74 -15.36
C ASP A 270 -25.28 -17.52 -14.74
N LEU A 271 -24.59 -16.38 -14.59
CA LEU A 271 -25.16 -15.16 -14.02
C LEU A 271 -25.82 -14.28 -15.09
N PRO A 272 -26.93 -13.59 -14.76
CA PRO A 272 -27.63 -12.74 -15.72
C PRO A 272 -26.80 -11.50 -16.07
N ARG A 273 -26.59 -11.26 -17.37
CA ARG A 273 -25.83 -10.10 -17.88
C ARG A 273 -26.59 -8.76 -17.82
N ALA A 274 -27.76 -8.74 -17.22
CA ALA A 274 -28.62 -7.57 -17.06
C ALA A 274 -29.02 -7.42 -15.59
N VAL A 275 -28.76 -6.27 -14.99
CA VAL A 275 -29.12 -5.97 -13.60
C VAL A 275 -29.54 -4.51 -13.46
N ASP A 276 -30.70 -4.25 -12.84
CA ASP A 276 -31.20 -2.93 -12.47
C ASP A 276 -31.25 -1.85 -13.59
N GLY A 277 -31.48 -2.29 -14.83
CA GLY A 277 -31.52 -1.43 -16.04
C GLY A 277 -30.15 -1.22 -16.71
N VAL A 278 -29.13 -2.00 -16.32
CA VAL A 278 -27.79 -2.01 -16.91
C VAL A 278 -27.49 -3.38 -17.51
N VAL A 279 -27.13 -3.42 -18.79
CA VAL A 279 -26.78 -4.64 -19.54
C VAL A 279 -25.30 -4.59 -19.93
N ASN A 280 -24.59 -5.72 -19.84
CA ASN A 280 -23.31 -5.90 -20.53
C ASN A 280 -23.42 -6.96 -21.64
N ARG A 281 -23.12 -6.58 -22.87
CA ARG A 281 -23.31 -7.39 -24.07
C ARG A 281 -22.17 -8.39 -24.31
N PHE A 282 -20.95 -8.08 -23.87
CA PHE A 282 -19.70 -8.79 -24.22
C PHE A 282 -19.53 -9.08 -25.73
N PRO A 283 -19.45 -8.06 -26.59
CA PRO A 283 -19.30 -8.25 -28.03
C PRO A 283 -17.89 -8.75 -28.41
N ASP A 284 -17.81 -9.71 -29.32
CA ASP A 284 -16.57 -9.96 -30.07
C ASP A 284 -16.39 -8.87 -31.14
N GLU A 285 -15.17 -8.39 -31.35
CA GLU A 285 -14.87 -7.36 -32.36
C GLU A 285 -13.50 -7.56 -33.01
N ALA A 286 -13.29 -6.95 -34.17
CA ALA A 286 -11.98 -6.88 -34.79
C ALA A 286 -11.10 -5.90 -34.00
N PHE A 287 -9.84 -6.27 -33.75
CA PHE A 287 -8.89 -5.38 -33.10
C PHE A 287 -8.62 -4.14 -33.97
N VAL A 288 -8.59 -2.98 -33.33
CA VAL A 288 -8.27 -1.70 -33.97
C VAL A 288 -6.85 -1.32 -33.56
N PRO A 289 -5.87 -1.37 -34.47
CA PRO A 289 -4.48 -1.03 -34.14
C PRO A 289 -4.31 0.48 -33.88
N GLY A 290 -3.26 0.81 -33.14
CA GLY A 290 -2.91 2.17 -32.72
C GLY A 290 -3.11 2.43 -31.23
N ALA A 291 -3.15 3.70 -30.86
CA ALA A 291 -3.29 4.14 -29.47
C ALA A 291 -4.69 4.74 -29.20
N PRO A 292 -5.27 4.51 -28.00
CA PRO A 292 -6.46 5.23 -27.56
C PRO A 292 -6.25 6.75 -27.49
N TRP A 293 -7.28 7.53 -27.79
CA TRP A 293 -7.26 9.00 -27.78
C TRP A 293 -6.86 9.60 -26.42
N GLN A 294 -7.17 8.86 -25.35
CA GLN A 294 -6.72 9.11 -23.98
C GLN A 294 -5.18 9.26 -23.84
N VAL A 295 -4.39 8.57 -24.67
CA VAL A 295 -2.92 8.70 -24.68
C VAL A 295 -2.50 10.13 -25.04
N GLY A 296 -3.28 10.82 -25.87
CA GLY A 296 -3.09 12.24 -26.20
C GLY A 296 -3.20 13.14 -24.97
N LEU A 297 -4.23 12.94 -24.12
CA LEU A 297 -4.38 13.67 -22.86
C LEU A 297 -3.24 13.34 -21.89
N HIS A 298 -2.85 12.07 -21.80
CA HIS A 298 -1.72 11.65 -20.97
C HIS A 298 -0.41 12.33 -21.41
N ALA A 299 -0.17 12.48 -22.71
CA ALA A 299 1.00 13.19 -23.23
C ALA A 299 0.93 14.71 -22.99
N LEU A 300 -0.22 15.33 -23.26
CA LEU A 300 -0.47 16.75 -23.02
C LEU A 300 -0.20 17.14 -21.56
N LEU A 301 -0.87 16.44 -20.63
CA LEU A 301 -0.76 16.70 -19.20
C LEU A 301 0.60 16.29 -18.62
N ALA A 302 1.46 15.56 -19.34
CA ALA A 302 2.80 15.21 -18.86
C ALA A 302 3.75 16.41 -18.81
N ARG A 303 3.53 17.41 -19.68
CA ARG A 303 4.38 18.60 -19.81
C ARG A 303 4.07 19.58 -18.68
N ASP A 304 5.03 20.39 -18.27
CA ASP A 304 4.73 21.54 -17.41
C ASP A 304 4.18 22.70 -18.27
N GLY A 305 3.31 23.53 -17.69
CA GLY A 305 2.65 24.65 -18.37
C GLY A 305 1.49 24.27 -19.30
N TRP A 306 0.89 23.08 -19.14
CA TRP A 306 -0.30 22.69 -19.92
C TRP A 306 -1.48 23.65 -19.67
N THR A 307 -2.27 23.90 -20.71
CA THR A 307 -3.35 24.89 -20.69
C THR A 307 -4.73 24.26 -20.82
N LEU A 308 -5.76 24.95 -20.30
CA LEU A 308 -7.16 24.53 -20.48
C LEU A 308 -7.55 24.45 -21.95
N ALA A 309 -7.07 25.38 -22.79
CA ALA A 309 -7.39 25.43 -24.21
C ALA A 309 -6.92 24.16 -24.96
N GLU A 310 -5.77 23.59 -24.58
CA GLU A 310 -5.29 22.33 -25.15
C GLU A 310 -6.16 21.14 -24.72
N ILE A 311 -6.66 21.12 -23.48
CA ILE A 311 -7.59 20.09 -22.99
C ILE A 311 -8.94 20.19 -23.72
N VAL A 312 -9.46 21.41 -23.90
CA VAL A 312 -10.69 21.67 -24.67
C VAL A 312 -10.53 21.22 -26.12
N ALA A 313 -9.41 21.54 -26.77
CA ALA A 313 -9.12 21.08 -28.13
C ALA A 313 -9.06 19.55 -28.23
N TRP A 314 -8.43 18.88 -27.26
CA TRP A 314 -8.41 17.41 -27.17
C TRP A 314 -9.81 16.81 -26.98
N ALA A 315 -10.63 17.40 -26.08
CA ALA A 315 -11.98 16.93 -25.80
C ALA A 315 -12.95 17.21 -26.97
N ALA A 316 -12.71 18.26 -27.76
CA ALA A 316 -13.52 18.63 -28.92
C ALA A 316 -13.50 17.55 -30.02
N VAL A 317 -12.35 16.91 -30.25
CA VAL A 317 -12.22 15.77 -31.19
C VAL A 317 -13.13 14.61 -30.77
N TRP A 318 -13.18 14.31 -29.46
CA TRP A 318 -14.05 13.27 -28.92
C TRP A 318 -15.54 13.64 -29.02
N ARG A 319 -15.93 14.85 -28.61
CA ARG A 319 -17.31 15.36 -28.77
C ARG A 319 -17.76 15.28 -30.23
N ASP A 320 -16.89 15.67 -31.16
CA ASP A 320 -17.21 15.69 -32.58
C ASP A 320 -17.33 14.28 -33.18
N ALA A 321 -16.60 13.30 -32.64
CA ALA A 321 -16.78 11.88 -32.94
C ALA A 321 -18.13 11.34 -32.43
N VAL A 322 -18.53 11.66 -31.19
CA VAL A 322 -19.86 11.30 -30.64
C VAL A 322 -20.96 11.91 -31.50
N ARG A 323 -20.82 13.19 -31.87
CA ARG A 323 -21.76 13.91 -32.74
C ARG A 323 -21.89 13.29 -34.12
N ALA A 324 -20.77 12.89 -34.73
CA ALA A 324 -20.77 12.28 -36.06
C ALA A 324 -21.42 10.89 -36.05
N LEU A 325 -21.24 10.10 -34.98
CA LEU A 325 -21.73 8.72 -34.91
C LEU A 325 -23.20 8.60 -34.47
N TYR A 326 -23.67 9.46 -33.57
CA TYR A 326 -25.00 9.32 -32.94
C TYR A 326 -26.00 10.41 -33.30
N MET A 327 -25.58 11.48 -33.99
CA MET A 327 -26.44 12.66 -34.27
C MET A 327 -26.35 13.19 -35.70
N ASP A 328 -25.70 12.47 -36.63
CA ASP A 328 -25.51 12.88 -38.03
C ASP A 328 -24.97 14.32 -38.18
N GLY A 329 -24.17 14.80 -37.22
CA GLY A 329 -23.64 16.17 -37.20
C GLY A 329 -24.47 17.21 -36.41
N GLY A 330 -25.60 16.83 -35.79
CA GLY A 330 -26.48 17.71 -35.01
C GLY A 330 -25.84 18.34 -33.76
N SER A 331 -26.47 19.37 -33.19
CA SER A 331 -25.97 20.03 -31.97
C SER A 331 -26.13 19.16 -30.72
N LEU A 332 -25.10 19.08 -29.89
CA LEU A 332 -25.14 18.41 -28.59
C LEU A 332 -25.33 19.44 -27.45
N THR A 333 -26.42 19.29 -26.70
CA THR A 333 -26.71 19.98 -25.43
C THR A 333 -26.73 18.95 -24.29
N PRO A 334 -26.67 19.34 -22.99
CA PRO A 334 -26.67 18.36 -21.90
C PRO A 334 -27.89 17.41 -21.92
N ASP A 335 -29.07 17.92 -22.28
CA ASP A 335 -30.31 17.14 -22.33
C ASP A 335 -30.54 16.41 -23.66
N THR A 336 -29.57 16.45 -24.58
CA THR A 336 -29.70 15.74 -25.87
C THR A 336 -29.72 14.23 -25.63
N PRO A 337 -30.81 13.52 -25.99
CA PRO A 337 -30.93 12.09 -25.74
C PRO A 337 -30.00 11.32 -26.68
N LEU A 338 -29.33 10.30 -26.14
CA LEU A 338 -28.44 9.40 -26.87
C LEU A 338 -28.92 7.95 -26.75
N PRO A 339 -28.59 7.06 -27.71
CA PRO A 339 -28.83 5.64 -27.54
C PRO A 339 -28.13 5.11 -26.28
N GLY A 340 -28.80 4.26 -25.50
CA GLY A 340 -28.26 3.71 -24.25
C GLY A 340 -26.91 3.00 -24.38
N GLY A 341 -26.65 2.39 -25.55
CA GLY A 341 -25.37 1.77 -25.89
C GLY A 341 -24.22 2.74 -26.20
N ALA A 342 -24.45 4.06 -26.24
CA ALA A 342 -23.42 5.08 -26.42
C ALA A 342 -22.69 5.43 -25.11
N ILE A 343 -23.03 4.79 -23.98
CA ILE A 343 -22.43 5.08 -22.66
C ILE A 343 -20.92 4.82 -22.62
N ASP A 344 -20.40 3.93 -23.48
CA ASP A 344 -18.98 3.64 -23.62
C ASP A 344 -18.29 4.46 -24.73
N ALA A 345 -19.00 5.39 -25.37
CA ALA A 345 -18.40 6.34 -26.30
C ALA A 345 -17.62 7.44 -25.55
N ILE A 346 -16.65 7.04 -24.73
CA ILE A 346 -15.79 7.87 -23.87
C ILE A 346 -14.37 8.01 -24.49
N PRO A 347 -13.56 9.00 -24.09
CA PRO A 347 -12.24 9.22 -24.70
C PRO A 347 -11.25 8.05 -24.58
N ARG A 348 -11.38 7.22 -23.54
CA ARG A 348 -10.59 6.00 -23.35
C ARG A 348 -10.88 4.93 -24.41
N ASN A 349 -12.12 4.86 -24.89
CA ASN A 349 -12.60 3.85 -25.83
C ASN A 349 -12.61 4.36 -27.28
N LEU A 350 -12.11 5.59 -27.51
CA LEU A 350 -11.95 6.18 -28.82
C LEU A 350 -10.56 5.87 -29.39
N MET A 351 -10.50 5.18 -30.52
CA MET A 351 -9.31 4.98 -31.34
C MET A 351 -9.28 6.00 -32.49
N HIS A 352 -8.09 6.44 -32.90
CA HIS A 352 -7.92 7.36 -34.02
C HIS A 352 -7.17 6.67 -35.17
N ARG A 353 -7.91 5.99 -36.05
CA ARG A 353 -7.37 5.16 -37.14
C ARG A 353 -7.37 5.94 -38.45
N ASN A 354 -6.21 6.18 -39.04
CA ASN A 354 -6.06 6.82 -40.36
C ASN A 354 -6.80 8.17 -40.51
N GLY A 355 -6.93 8.95 -39.43
CA GLY A 355 -7.67 10.22 -39.41
C GLY A 355 -9.16 10.10 -39.06
N PHE A 356 -9.67 8.89 -38.82
CA PHE A 356 -11.07 8.64 -38.48
C PHE A 356 -11.24 8.17 -37.02
N PRO A 357 -12.24 8.70 -36.30
CA PRO A 357 -12.60 8.20 -34.98
C PRO A 357 -13.31 6.84 -35.08
N VAL A 358 -12.88 5.87 -34.26
CA VAL A 358 -13.53 4.55 -34.13
C VAL A 358 -13.69 4.25 -32.64
N PHE A 359 -14.93 4.06 -32.18
CA PHE A 359 -15.16 3.57 -30.82
C PHE A 359 -15.05 2.05 -30.78
N ILE A 360 -14.34 1.54 -29.77
CA ILE A 360 -14.21 0.11 -29.44
C ILE A 360 -14.84 -0.16 -28.07
N ASP A 361 -14.95 -1.42 -27.66
CA ASP A 361 -15.39 -1.78 -26.29
C ASP A 361 -16.77 -1.16 -25.95
N ALA A 362 -17.68 -1.18 -26.92
CA ALA A 362 -19.07 -0.74 -26.79
C ALA A 362 -19.93 -1.87 -26.19
N GLU A 363 -19.77 -2.10 -24.89
CA GLU A 363 -20.32 -3.27 -24.20
C GLU A 363 -21.57 -2.99 -23.38
N TRP A 364 -21.62 -1.80 -22.77
CA TRP A 364 -22.63 -1.43 -21.80
C TRP A 364 -23.83 -0.77 -22.48
N GLU A 365 -25.01 -1.02 -21.92
CA GLU A 365 -26.27 -0.44 -22.34
C GLU A 365 -27.11 -0.10 -21.11
N ILE A 366 -27.76 1.07 -21.14
CA ILE A 366 -28.65 1.57 -20.09
C ILE A 366 -29.97 2.09 -20.69
N ASP A 367 -31.05 2.08 -19.89
CA ASP A 367 -32.39 2.46 -20.37
C ASP A 367 -32.50 3.90 -20.91
N ALA A 368 -31.72 4.84 -20.35
CA ALA A 368 -31.75 6.25 -20.73
C ALA A 368 -30.37 6.89 -20.57
N LEU A 369 -29.85 7.47 -21.67
CA LEU A 369 -28.62 8.24 -21.70
C LEU A 369 -28.89 9.61 -22.33
N ASP A 370 -28.23 10.63 -21.79
CA ASP A 370 -28.15 11.97 -22.37
C ASP A 370 -26.68 12.39 -22.51
N PHE A 371 -26.42 13.39 -23.35
CA PHE A 371 -25.05 13.84 -23.57
C PHE A 371 -24.43 14.46 -22.30
N GLY A 372 -25.21 15.03 -21.39
CA GLY A 372 -24.71 15.54 -20.10
C GLY A 372 -24.10 14.45 -19.23
N HIS A 373 -24.75 13.28 -19.14
CA HIS A 373 -24.20 12.10 -18.45
C HIS A 373 -22.96 11.56 -19.19
N LEU A 374 -23.01 11.42 -20.52
CA LEU A 374 -21.84 10.97 -21.29
C LEU A 374 -20.65 11.94 -21.15
N LEU A 375 -20.89 13.25 -21.16
CA LEU A 375 -19.90 14.31 -21.00
C LEU A 375 -19.21 14.21 -19.63
N VAL A 376 -19.99 14.18 -18.55
CA VAL A 376 -19.46 14.03 -17.19
C VAL A 376 -18.69 12.72 -17.05
N ARG A 377 -19.26 11.58 -17.48
CA ARG A 377 -18.59 10.27 -17.45
C ARG A 377 -17.27 10.27 -18.21
N GLY A 378 -17.27 10.79 -19.43
CA GLY A 378 -16.09 10.82 -20.30
C GLY A 378 -14.96 11.66 -19.73
N LEU A 379 -15.26 12.89 -19.27
CA LEU A 379 -14.27 13.77 -18.65
C LEU A 379 -13.77 13.23 -17.30
N VAL A 380 -14.67 12.74 -16.43
CA VAL A 380 -14.30 12.16 -15.13
C VAL A 380 -13.38 10.96 -15.29
N ASN A 381 -13.71 10.02 -16.17
CA ASN A 381 -12.83 8.88 -16.44
C ASN A 381 -11.49 9.40 -17.02
N ALA A 382 -11.53 10.27 -18.03
CA ALA A 382 -10.33 10.79 -18.67
C ALA A 382 -9.36 11.49 -17.70
N PHE A 383 -9.85 12.23 -16.70
CA PHE A 383 -8.99 12.86 -15.68
C PHE A 383 -8.53 11.89 -14.60
N THR A 384 -9.38 10.94 -14.17
CA THR A 384 -9.02 9.95 -13.14
C THR A 384 -7.95 8.97 -13.64
N ASP A 385 -7.89 8.75 -14.96
CA ASP A 385 -6.96 7.83 -15.62
C ASP A 385 -5.52 8.39 -15.76
N VAL A 386 -5.32 9.69 -15.53
CA VAL A 386 -4.03 10.37 -15.69
C VAL A 386 -3.07 9.93 -14.57
N PRO A 387 -1.98 9.18 -14.84
CA PRO A 387 -1.15 8.61 -13.77
C PRO A 387 -0.43 9.66 -12.94
N SER A 388 0.06 10.70 -13.63
CA SER A 388 0.54 11.95 -13.05
C SER A 388 0.65 13.03 -14.13
N CYS A 389 0.53 14.29 -13.75
CA CYS A 389 0.64 15.45 -14.64
C CYS A 389 1.77 16.41 -14.24
N GLY A 390 2.28 17.18 -15.19
CA GLY A 390 3.17 18.30 -14.91
C GLY A 390 2.42 19.46 -14.24
N ALA A 391 3.16 20.48 -13.82
CA ALA A 391 2.58 21.69 -13.24
C ALA A 391 1.65 22.38 -14.27
N PRO A 392 0.41 22.75 -13.90
CA PRO A 392 -0.47 23.49 -14.79
C PRO A 392 0.07 24.87 -15.17
N GLY A 393 -0.46 25.45 -16.26
CA GLY A 393 -0.32 26.87 -16.55
C GLY A 393 -0.93 27.77 -15.45
N PRO A 394 -0.52 29.05 -15.35
CA PRO A 394 -0.96 29.96 -14.29
C PRO A 394 -2.49 30.09 -14.18
N GLY A 395 -3.00 30.10 -12.95
CA GLY A 395 -4.43 30.31 -12.67
C GLY A 395 -5.32 29.06 -12.78
N ILE A 396 -4.80 27.92 -13.26
CA ILE A 396 -5.57 26.67 -13.32
C ILE A 396 -5.50 25.95 -11.97
N VAL A 397 -6.67 25.64 -11.40
CA VAL A 397 -6.79 24.76 -10.23
C VAL A 397 -7.06 23.33 -10.72
N PRO A 398 -6.20 22.35 -10.42
CA PRO A 398 -6.32 20.99 -10.96
C PRO A 398 -7.29 20.10 -10.16
N THR A 399 -8.43 20.64 -9.68
CA THR A 399 -9.52 19.77 -9.19
C THR A 399 -10.32 19.21 -10.36
N LEU A 400 -10.91 18.03 -10.20
CA LEU A 400 -11.75 17.47 -11.25
C LEU A 400 -13.02 18.31 -11.46
N LEU A 401 -13.56 18.98 -10.43
CA LEU A 401 -14.74 19.84 -10.56
C LEU A 401 -14.46 21.05 -11.45
N ASP A 402 -13.35 21.77 -11.18
CA ASP A 402 -12.97 22.96 -11.94
C ASP A 402 -12.66 22.58 -13.40
N LEU A 403 -11.95 21.47 -13.62
CA LEU A 403 -11.62 20.97 -14.95
C LEU A 403 -12.85 20.49 -15.74
N VAL A 404 -13.79 19.78 -15.11
CA VAL A 404 -15.03 19.33 -15.77
C VAL A 404 -15.89 20.52 -16.18
N HIS A 405 -16.09 21.52 -15.30
CA HIS A 405 -16.84 22.73 -15.65
C HIS A 405 -16.16 23.51 -16.78
N ALA A 406 -14.87 23.82 -16.64
CA ALA A 406 -14.15 24.66 -17.58
C ALA A 406 -13.99 24.02 -18.96
N VAL A 407 -13.86 22.68 -19.03
CA VAL A 407 -13.87 21.96 -20.33
C VAL A 407 -15.27 21.89 -20.92
N ALA A 408 -16.32 21.65 -20.12
CA ALA A 408 -17.71 21.64 -20.61
C ALA A 408 -18.12 23.01 -21.18
N GLU A 409 -17.74 24.11 -20.50
CA GLU A 409 -17.92 25.47 -21.00
C GLU A 409 -17.14 25.72 -22.30
N GLY A 410 -15.85 25.36 -22.34
CA GLY A 410 -15.02 25.48 -23.55
C GLY A 410 -15.49 24.64 -24.73
N LEU A 411 -16.23 23.56 -24.49
CA LEU A 411 -16.89 22.75 -25.52
C LEU A 411 -18.22 23.35 -26.03
N GLY A 412 -18.70 24.44 -25.44
CA GLY A 412 -20.00 25.05 -25.75
C GLY A 412 -21.18 24.29 -25.12
N THR A 413 -20.94 23.48 -24.09
CA THR A 413 -21.93 22.65 -23.41
C THR A 413 -21.87 22.89 -21.88
N PRO A 414 -22.10 24.13 -21.41
CA PRO A 414 -21.96 24.46 -19.99
C PRO A 414 -22.90 23.62 -19.13
N LEU A 415 -22.37 23.10 -18.03
CA LEU A 415 -23.11 22.31 -17.05
C LEU A 415 -23.48 23.22 -15.87
N ASP A 416 -24.76 23.52 -15.71
CA ASP A 416 -25.25 24.18 -14.50
C ASP A 416 -25.21 23.20 -13.29
N PRO A 417 -25.33 23.69 -12.04
CA PRO A 417 -25.22 22.83 -10.87
C PRO A 417 -26.25 21.70 -10.80
N ALA A 418 -27.47 21.92 -11.31
CA ALA A 418 -28.53 20.92 -11.30
C ALA A 418 -28.32 19.86 -12.39
N THR A 419 -27.90 20.27 -13.59
CA THR A 419 -27.49 19.36 -14.66
C THR A 419 -26.31 18.49 -14.24
N LEU A 420 -25.29 19.08 -13.59
CA LEU A 420 -24.14 18.34 -13.09
C LEU A 420 -24.53 17.35 -11.97
N ASP A 421 -25.35 17.77 -11.00
CA ASP A 421 -25.84 16.86 -9.93
C ASP A 421 -26.66 15.70 -10.51
N ALA A 422 -27.51 15.94 -11.51
CA ALA A 422 -28.29 14.90 -12.17
C ALA A 422 -27.42 13.90 -12.95
N ALA A 423 -26.44 14.40 -13.71
CA ALA A 423 -25.49 13.56 -14.44
C ALA A 423 -24.60 12.73 -13.49
N LEU A 424 -24.13 13.33 -12.40
CA LEU A 424 -23.37 12.65 -11.35
C LEU A 424 -24.20 11.58 -10.64
N ALA A 425 -25.47 11.84 -10.33
CA ALA A 425 -26.36 10.84 -9.72
C ALA A 425 -26.65 9.64 -10.65
N ARG A 426 -26.78 9.86 -11.98
CA ARG A 426 -26.88 8.78 -12.97
C ARG A 426 -25.60 7.95 -13.04
N GLU A 427 -24.43 8.60 -13.02
CA GLU A 427 -23.13 7.92 -13.04
C GLU A 427 -22.85 7.16 -11.73
N ASP A 428 -23.24 7.70 -10.57
CA ASP A 428 -23.15 7.00 -9.28
C ASP A 428 -24.00 5.73 -9.24
N ARG A 429 -25.24 5.81 -9.75
CA ARG A 429 -26.12 4.64 -9.90
C ARG A 429 -25.49 3.60 -10.83
N PHE A 430 -25.00 3.99 -12.01
CA PHE A 430 -24.34 3.07 -12.94
C PHE A 430 -23.15 2.36 -12.28
N GLN A 431 -22.25 3.10 -11.65
CA GLN A 431 -21.03 2.55 -11.06
C GLN A 431 -21.33 1.67 -9.83
N THR A 432 -22.36 2.00 -9.05
CA THR A 432 -22.86 1.15 -7.96
C THR A 432 -23.40 -0.18 -8.50
N ILE A 433 -24.22 -0.16 -9.56
CA ILE A 433 -24.76 -1.39 -10.18
C ILE A 433 -23.64 -2.27 -10.75
N VAL A 434 -22.67 -1.65 -11.43
CA VAL A 434 -21.57 -2.32 -12.15
C VAL A 434 -20.52 -2.92 -11.22
N SER A 435 -20.21 -2.27 -10.10
CA SER A 435 -19.25 -2.77 -9.11
C SER A 435 -19.90 -3.63 -8.01
N ALA A 436 -21.22 -3.55 -7.84
CA ALA A 436 -21.96 -4.02 -6.67
C ALA A 436 -21.49 -3.42 -5.32
N VAL A 437 -20.72 -2.33 -5.36
CA VAL A 437 -20.28 -1.57 -4.19
C VAL A 437 -20.90 -0.18 -4.27
N LYS A 438 -21.52 0.30 -3.18
CA LYS A 438 -22.07 1.65 -3.13
C LYS A 438 -20.97 2.68 -3.35
N THR A 439 -21.06 3.43 -4.44
CA THR A 439 -20.15 4.54 -4.75
C THR A 439 -20.61 5.85 -4.10
N ARG A 440 -19.83 6.90 -4.29
CA ARG A 440 -20.22 8.28 -3.98
C ARG A 440 -19.59 9.23 -5.00
N ARG A 441 -20.24 9.38 -6.15
CA ARG A 441 -19.89 10.36 -7.18
C ARG A 441 -20.84 11.56 -7.07
N ASP A 442 -20.54 12.47 -6.14
CA ASP A 442 -21.25 13.74 -5.98
C ASP A 442 -20.31 14.95 -6.23
N ARG A 443 -20.84 16.17 -6.25
CA ARG A 443 -20.00 17.39 -6.44
C ARG A 443 -18.93 17.56 -5.35
N ALA A 444 -19.16 17.08 -4.13
CA ALA A 444 -18.18 17.17 -3.05
C ALA A 444 -16.98 16.23 -3.29
N TRP A 445 -17.25 15.01 -3.77
CA TRP A 445 -16.22 14.10 -4.25
C TRP A 445 -15.44 14.70 -5.42
N LEU A 446 -16.12 15.30 -6.40
CA LEU A 446 -15.49 15.88 -7.59
C LEU A 446 -14.60 17.11 -7.25
N ALA A 447 -14.99 17.90 -6.24
CA ALA A 447 -14.20 19.02 -5.72
C ALA A 447 -12.98 18.57 -4.89
N ALA A 448 -13.09 17.43 -4.21
CA ALA A 448 -11.99 16.85 -3.42
C ALA A 448 -10.96 16.13 -4.32
N ALA A 449 -11.41 15.51 -5.42
CA ALA A 449 -10.55 14.83 -6.38
C ALA A 449 -9.68 15.83 -7.16
N ARG A 450 -8.41 15.47 -7.37
CA ARG A 450 -7.41 16.31 -8.06
C ARG A 450 -6.58 15.46 -9.01
N LEU A 451 -6.07 16.08 -10.08
CA LEU A 451 -5.00 15.47 -10.87
C LEU A 451 -3.75 15.32 -9.99
N VAL A 452 -3.11 14.15 -10.05
CA VAL A 452 -1.88 13.89 -9.30
C VAL A 452 -0.73 14.64 -9.97
N LEU A 453 -0.25 15.70 -9.33
CA LEU A 453 0.95 16.40 -9.80
C LEU A 453 2.16 15.47 -9.62
N ARG A 454 2.99 15.36 -10.67
CA ARG A 454 4.31 14.76 -10.61
C ARG A 454 5.15 15.60 -9.65
N THR A 455 5.41 15.06 -8.46
CA THR A 455 6.52 15.52 -7.64
C THR A 455 7.81 15.40 -8.45
N ALA A 456 8.70 16.39 -8.36
CA ALA A 456 10.06 16.17 -8.81
C ALA A 456 10.61 14.93 -8.10
N PRO A 457 11.44 14.09 -8.75
CA PRO A 457 12.18 13.07 -8.03
C PRO A 457 12.92 13.78 -6.91
N ALA A 458 12.69 13.34 -5.68
CA ALA A 458 13.22 14.05 -4.52
C ALA A 458 14.74 14.12 -4.62
N ASP A 459 15.32 15.29 -4.37
CA ASP A 459 16.79 15.38 -4.31
C ASP A 459 17.23 14.52 -3.12
N PRO A 460 18.01 13.45 -3.33
CA PRO A 460 18.42 12.57 -2.24
C PRO A 460 19.19 13.31 -1.14
N ARG A 461 19.77 14.48 -1.45
CA ARG A 461 20.37 15.38 -0.48
C ARG A 461 19.32 16.11 0.34
N ALA A 462 18.29 16.68 -0.30
CA ALA A 462 17.22 17.38 0.39
C ALA A 462 16.40 16.45 1.31
N GLU A 463 16.18 15.18 0.93
CA GLU A 463 15.56 14.20 1.83
C GLU A 463 16.46 13.83 3.01
N ALA A 464 17.76 13.63 2.76
CA ALA A 464 18.73 13.35 3.82
C ALA A 464 18.85 14.54 4.79
N ASP A 465 18.89 15.77 4.28
CA ASP A 465 18.93 17.01 5.05
C ASP A 465 17.62 17.17 5.87
N GLN A 466 16.46 16.95 5.26
CA GLN A 466 15.17 17.03 5.96
C GLN A 466 15.01 15.95 7.04
N ALA A 467 15.49 14.72 6.78
CA ALA A 467 15.52 13.65 7.78
C ALA A 467 16.51 13.96 8.93
N ALA A 468 17.66 14.56 8.61
CA ALA A 468 18.62 15.03 9.60
C ALA A 468 18.03 16.16 10.46
N ASP A 469 17.37 17.15 9.87
CA ASP A 469 16.68 18.24 10.58
C ASP A 469 15.57 17.72 11.50
N GLN A 470 14.79 16.74 11.06
CA GLN A 470 13.78 16.08 11.91
C GLN A 470 14.41 15.31 13.08
N ALA A 471 15.52 14.61 12.84
CA ALA A 471 16.27 13.92 13.89
C ALA A 471 16.88 14.91 14.91
N ILE A 472 17.46 16.02 14.44
CA ILE A 472 17.99 17.11 15.26
C ILE A 472 16.87 17.74 16.09
N ALA A 473 15.72 18.06 15.49
CA ALA A 473 14.56 18.62 16.19
C ALA A 473 14.04 17.67 17.28
N ARG A 474 13.96 16.36 17.00
CA ARG A 474 13.60 15.34 17.99
C ARG A 474 14.60 15.28 19.15
N LEU A 475 15.89 15.25 18.86
CA LEU A 475 16.95 15.23 19.88
C LEU A 475 16.95 16.51 20.73
N HIS A 476 16.66 17.68 20.13
CA HIS A 476 16.49 18.94 20.88
C HIS A 476 15.27 18.92 21.80
N ALA A 477 14.15 18.34 21.37
CA ALA A 477 12.96 18.17 22.20
C ALA A 477 13.25 17.23 23.40
N GLU A 478 13.91 16.10 23.15
CA GLU A 478 14.31 15.13 24.18
C GLU A 478 15.31 15.73 25.19
N ALA A 479 16.34 16.43 24.70
CA ALA A 479 17.30 17.13 25.56
C ALA A 479 16.64 18.23 26.40
N THR A 480 15.62 18.91 25.87
CA THR A 480 14.84 19.92 26.62
C THR A 480 13.99 19.26 27.71
N ALA A 481 13.34 18.13 27.41
CA ALA A 481 12.56 17.37 28.38
C ALA A 481 13.44 16.82 29.53
N LEU A 482 14.61 16.26 29.20
CA LEU A 482 15.57 15.76 30.19
C LEU A 482 16.12 16.89 31.09
N ARG A 483 16.40 18.08 30.53
CA ARG A 483 16.78 19.27 31.33
C ARG A 483 15.66 19.68 32.29
N ALA A 484 14.43 19.82 31.79
CA ALA A 484 13.28 20.17 32.62
C ALA A 484 12.93 19.10 33.69
N GLU A 485 13.29 17.83 33.47
CA GLU A 485 13.25 16.82 34.53
C GLU A 485 14.40 16.96 35.55
N GLY A 486 15.62 17.20 35.06
CA GLY A 486 16.78 17.51 35.92
C GLY A 486 16.52 18.69 36.84
N ASP A 487 16.01 19.80 36.31
CA ASP A 487 15.68 21.02 37.07
C ASP A 487 14.61 20.72 38.15
N ARG A 488 13.59 19.92 37.84
CA ARG A 488 12.58 19.48 38.82
C ARG A 488 13.18 18.61 39.92
N ARG A 489 14.10 17.70 39.60
CA ARG A 489 14.82 16.88 40.59
C ARG A 489 15.73 17.73 41.48
N VAL A 490 16.43 18.71 40.91
CA VAL A 490 17.28 19.66 41.67
C VAL A 490 16.44 20.53 42.60
N ALA A 491 15.29 21.03 42.13
CA ALA A 491 14.36 21.79 42.95
C ALA A 491 13.84 20.97 44.14
N ALA A 492 13.38 19.74 43.90
CA ALA A 492 12.91 18.84 44.97
C ALA A 492 14.01 18.54 46.01
N VAL A 493 15.22 18.20 45.58
CA VAL A 493 16.36 17.96 46.49
C VAL A 493 16.74 19.22 47.29
N THR A 494 16.58 20.40 46.69
CA THR A 494 16.81 21.69 47.37
C THR A 494 15.76 21.94 48.45
N GLU A 495 14.48 21.69 48.15
CA GLU A 495 13.38 21.83 49.11
C GLU A 495 13.49 20.83 50.28
N ASP A 496 13.82 19.57 50.00
CA ASP A 496 14.11 18.53 51.01
C ASP A 496 15.27 18.96 51.94
N LEU A 497 16.35 19.51 51.37
CA LEU A 497 17.50 19.99 52.13
C LEU A 497 17.14 21.18 53.03
N GLU A 498 16.30 22.10 52.54
CA GLU A 498 15.79 23.19 53.37
C GLU A 498 14.87 22.69 54.49
N GLU A 499 13.99 21.72 54.25
CA GLU A 499 13.17 21.14 55.31
C GLU A 499 14.02 20.39 56.34
N ALA A 500 15.02 19.61 55.92
CA ALA A 500 15.97 18.98 56.83
C ALA A 500 16.68 20.02 57.71
N ARG A 501 17.04 21.18 57.15
CA ARG A 501 17.60 22.32 57.90
C ARG A 501 16.58 22.91 58.87
N ARG A 502 15.35 23.22 58.43
CA ARG A 502 14.23 23.69 59.28
C ARG A 502 13.89 22.70 60.41
N ARG A 503 14.05 21.40 60.19
CA ARG A 503 13.87 20.35 61.21
C ARG A 503 15.02 20.38 62.23
N THR A 504 16.26 20.51 61.77
CA THR A 504 17.45 20.65 62.62
C THR A 504 17.34 21.88 63.53
N ASP A 505 16.95 23.04 62.98
CA ASP A 505 16.74 24.28 63.75
C ASP A 505 15.59 24.18 64.78
N ARG A 506 14.58 23.32 64.53
CA ARG A 506 13.53 23.00 65.51
C ARG A 506 14.06 22.15 66.66
N VAL A 507 14.88 21.13 66.37
CA VAL A 507 15.52 20.28 67.38
C VAL A 507 16.49 21.08 68.25
N ILE A 508 17.31 21.96 67.66
CA ILE A 508 18.25 22.83 68.40
C ILE A 508 17.49 23.75 69.37
N ARG A 509 16.40 24.38 68.92
CA ARG A 509 15.55 25.23 69.79
C ARG A 509 14.93 24.43 70.93
N TYR A 510 14.34 23.27 70.63
CA TYR A 510 13.72 22.41 71.65
C TYR A 510 14.73 21.92 72.70
N ALA A 511 15.95 21.57 72.29
CA ALA A 511 17.03 21.22 73.22
C ALA A 511 17.42 22.40 74.12
N ALA A 512 17.44 23.63 73.58
CA ALA A 512 17.72 24.84 74.35
C ALA A 512 16.56 25.27 75.27
N ASP A 513 15.31 24.94 74.96
CA ASP A 513 14.16 25.06 75.86
C ASP A 513 14.24 24.04 77.00
N LEU A 514 14.50 22.76 76.68
CA LEU A 514 14.68 21.69 77.66
C LEU A 514 15.82 21.95 78.64
N ASP A 515 16.97 22.48 78.18
CA ASP A 515 18.07 22.79 79.10
C ASP A 515 17.76 23.99 80.00
N ARG A 516 17.02 24.99 79.50
CA ARG A 516 16.48 26.09 80.33
C ARG A 516 15.50 25.58 81.39
N GLU A 517 14.61 24.65 81.02
CA GLU A 517 13.65 24.05 81.94
C GLU A 517 14.33 23.14 82.96
N ARG A 518 15.30 22.31 82.54
CA ARG A 518 16.17 21.53 83.44
C ARG A 518 16.92 22.43 84.41
N GLY A 519 17.45 23.55 83.95
CA GLY A 519 18.11 24.56 84.78
C GLY A 519 17.16 25.24 85.77
N ARG A 520 15.88 25.41 85.42
CA ARG A 520 14.83 25.86 86.35
C ARG A 520 14.52 24.79 87.39
N LEU A 521 14.16 23.58 86.99
CA LEU A 521 13.84 22.47 87.89
C LEU A 521 14.99 22.14 88.85
N ALA A 522 16.24 22.27 88.40
CA ALA A 522 17.42 22.11 89.26
C ALA A 522 17.49 23.19 90.37
N ARG A 523 17.14 24.45 90.07
CA ARG A 523 17.04 25.53 91.07
C ARG A 523 15.88 25.27 92.04
N ASP A 524 14.70 24.96 91.51
CA ASP A 524 13.48 24.70 92.28
C ASP A 524 13.68 23.50 93.24
N LEU A 525 14.45 22.47 92.82
CA LEU A 525 14.83 21.32 93.64
C LEU A 525 15.83 21.70 94.75
N VAL A 526 16.82 22.54 94.45
CA VAL A 526 17.78 23.06 95.46
C VAL A 526 17.05 23.89 96.51
N GLU A 527 16.12 24.75 96.09
CA GLU A 527 15.31 25.57 96.99
C GLU A 527 14.36 24.72 97.85
N SER A 528 13.66 23.75 97.24
CA SER A 528 12.80 22.80 97.96
C SER A 528 13.57 21.97 98.97
N ARG A 529 14.79 21.53 98.62
CA ARG A 529 15.68 20.79 99.54
C ARG A 529 16.17 21.68 100.68
N ALA A 530 16.45 22.96 100.43
CA ALA A 530 16.78 23.93 101.48
C ALA A 530 15.59 24.19 102.41
N LEU A 531 14.36 24.30 101.88
CA LEU A 531 13.11 24.41 102.64
C LEU A 531 12.87 23.18 103.53
N LEU A 532 13.05 21.96 103.01
CA LEU A 532 12.94 20.72 103.79
C LEU A 532 13.98 20.65 104.91
N VAL A 533 15.22 21.09 104.66
CA VAL A 533 16.25 21.19 105.70
C VAL A 533 15.84 22.20 106.78
N ARG A 534 15.36 23.40 106.41
CA ARG A 534 14.85 24.40 107.37
C ARG A 534 13.68 23.85 108.20
N HIS A 535 12.71 23.19 107.58
CA HIS A 535 11.58 22.58 108.30
C HIS A 535 12.04 21.48 109.26
N ARG A 536 12.99 20.62 108.85
CA ARG A 536 13.51 19.55 109.70
C ARG A 536 14.33 20.08 110.87
N VAL A 537 15.09 21.17 110.67
CA VAL A 537 15.80 21.89 111.73
C VAL A 537 14.80 22.54 112.69
N ALA A 538 13.83 23.31 112.20
CA ALA A 538 12.81 23.96 113.03
C ALA A 538 11.98 22.95 113.85
N PHE A 539 11.61 21.81 113.26
CA PHE A 539 10.92 20.73 113.97
C PHE A 539 11.82 20.09 115.05
N GLY A 540 13.08 19.80 114.73
CA GLY A 540 14.05 19.29 115.71
C GLY A 540 14.35 20.26 116.85
N ASP A 541 14.41 21.55 116.56
CA ASP A 541 14.66 22.61 117.55
C ASP A 541 13.43 22.90 118.41
N THR A 542 12.21 22.76 117.87
CA THR A 542 10.97 22.77 118.66
C THR A 542 10.94 21.62 119.68
N ILE A 543 11.42 20.43 119.29
CA ILE A 543 11.55 19.28 120.21
C ILE A 543 12.66 19.53 121.24
N ARG A 544 13.83 20.03 120.83
CA ARG A 544 14.94 20.32 121.75
C ARG A 544 14.64 21.45 122.74
N ALA A 545 13.95 22.51 122.32
CA ALA A 545 13.54 23.59 123.22
C ALA A 545 12.61 23.09 124.34
N LYS A 546 11.68 22.17 124.02
CA LYS A 546 10.82 21.52 125.02
C LYS A 546 11.59 20.63 126.00
N LEU A 547 12.67 19.99 125.57
CA LEU A 547 13.54 19.18 126.44
C LEU A 547 14.44 20.06 127.32
N ALA A 548 15.01 21.14 126.78
CA ALA A 548 15.97 21.99 127.49
C ALA A 548 15.31 22.91 128.53
N ALA A 549 14.10 23.41 128.28
CA ALA A 549 13.40 24.29 129.22
C ALA A 549 12.99 23.60 130.54
N GLY A 550 13.15 22.28 130.66
CA GLY A 550 12.96 21.53 131.90
C GLY A 550 14.17 21.53 132.86
N LEU A 551 15.35 22.03 132.47
CA LEU A 551 16.60 21.92 133.24
C LEU A 551 17.36 23.26 133.27
N GLY A 552 17.45 23.92 134.43
CA GLY A 552 17.84 25.34 134.53
C GLY A 552 19.20 25.68 135.17
N ARG A 553 19.71 26.88 134.82
CA ARG A 553 20.91 27.62 135.32
C ARG A 553 22.30 27.03 135.02
N PHE A 554 23.17 27.78 134.32
CA PHE A 554 24.64 27.89 134.56
C PHE A 554 25.25 29.12 133.82
N ALA A 555 26.35 29.71 134.32
CA ALA A 555 26.95 31.01 133.89
C ALA A 555 28.42 31.18 134.42
N PRO A 556 29.12 32.35 134.34
CA PRO A 556 29.66 33.09 133.17
C PRO A 556 31.16 33.54 133.30
N ARG A 557 31.83 34.01 132.20
CA ARG A 557 33.09 34.85 132.11
C ARG A 557 33.58 34.99 130.63
N ARG A 558 34.67 35.71 130.27
CA ARG A 558 34.80 37.18 129.99
C ARG A 558 36.05 37.45 129.07
N ASP A 559 35.98 38.47 128.18
CA ASP A 559 37.11 39.13 127.45
C ASP A 559 37.91 38.29 126.40
N GLY A 560 38.67 38.89 125.46
CA GLY A 560 38.86 40.31 125.09
C GLY A 560 40.25 40.60 124.50
N ALA A 561 40.72 41.86 124.56
CA ALA A 561 41.99 42.29 123.95
C ALA A 561 43.25 41.60 124.53
N LYS A 562 43.48 41.47 125.84
CA LYS A 562 43.45 42.61 126.77
C LYS A 562 44.54 43.66 126.48
N ARG A 563 45.55 43.27 125.69
CA ARG A 563 46.88 43.93 125.62
C ARG A 563 47.55 43.98 127.01
#